data_AF-A0AA35QQG1-F1
#
_entry.id   AF-A0AA35QQG1-F1
#
_cell.length_a   1.000
_cell.length_b   1.000
_cell.length_c   1.000
_cell.angle_alpha   90.00
_cell.angle_beta   90.00
_cell.angle_gamma   90.00
#
_symmetry.space_group_name_H-M   'P 1'
#
loop_
_entity.id
_entity.type
_entity.pdbx_description
1 polymer ?
#
loop_
_entity_poly.entity_id
_entity_poly.type
_entity_poly.pdbx_seq_one_letter_code
_entity_poly.pdbx_strand_id
1 'polypeptide(L)'
;ELGRGEKRPSHGKRKSRYPSVPRTFENWLDGFQAFMGTIVAAYPKRAVHLVAYLSHIRTACALSGEAAAINYDKKFRRKASRIPLARWDQIENGIWSVAVGP
;
A
#
# COMPACT_ATOMS: atom_id res chain seq x y z
N GLU A 1 22.08 8.48 47.85
CA GLU A 1 22.26 8.63 46.39
C GLU A 1 20.98 8.23 45.68
N LEU A 2 20.34 9.17 44.98
CA LEU A 2 19.07 8.98 44.27
C LEU A 2 19.35 8.60 42.82
N GLY A 3 19.12 7.33 42.46
CA GLY A 3 19.10 6.85 41.08
C GLY A 3 17.75 6.24 40.75
N ARG A 4 16.68 7.05 40.74
CA ARG A 4 15.35 6.62 40.25
C ARG A 4 15.46 6.39 38.74
N GLY A 5 15.49 5.13 38.32
CA GLY A 5 15.36 4.74 36.92
C GLY A 5 14.04 5.28 36.35
N GLU A 6 14.14 6.32 35.52
CA GLU A 6 13.03 6.83 34.73
C GLU A 6 12.53 5.72 33.79
N LYS A 7 11.38 5.15 34.13
CA LYS A 7 10.65 4.29 33.20
C LYS A 7 10.17 5.16 32.06
N ARG A 8 10.80 5.00 30.88
CA ARG A 8 10.37 5.63 29.63
C ARG A 8 8.85 5.40 29.45
N PRO A 9 8.06 6.45 29.16
CA PRO A 9 6.63 6.28 28.98
C PRO A 9 6.39 5.34 27.81
N SER A 10 5.84 4.16 28.11
CA SER A 10 5.32 3.25 27.09
C SER A 10 4.18 3.97 26.39
N HIS A 11 4.42 4.44 25.17
CA HIS A 11 3.34 4.85 24.28
C HIS A 11 2.50 3.62 23.97
N GLY A 12 1.52 3.34 24.83
CA GLY A 12 0.56 2.28 24.64
C GLY A 12 -0.01 2.37 23.23
N LYS A 13 0.11 1.29 22.46
CA LYS A 13 -0.45 1.19 21.12
C LYS A 13 -1.93 1.56 21.22
N ARG A 14 -2.32 2.71 20.68
CA ARG A 14 -3.74 3.10 20.58
C ARG A 14 -4.47 1.95 19.89
N LYS A 15 -5.39 1.30 20.61
CA LYS A 15 -6.27 0.28 20.02
C LYS A 15 -7.01 0.95 18.86
N SER A 16 -6.84 0.42 17.66
CA SER A 16 -7.59 0.86 16.49
C SER A 16 -9.08 0.78 16.80
N ARG A 17 -9.84 1.83 16.47
CA ARG A 17 -11.31 1.80 16.55
C ARG A 17 -11.92 0.85 15.49
N TYR A 18 -11.11 0.42 14.52
CA TYR A 18 -11.52 -0.48 13.44
C TYR A 18 -11.15 -1.94 13.75
N PRO A 19 -12.00 -2.91 13.35
CA PRO A 19 -11.70 -4.32 13.43
C PRO A 19 -10.36 -4.66 12.76
N SER A 20 -9.70 -5.70 13.27
CA SER A 20 -8.52 -6.25 12.58
C SER A 20 -8.98 -6.97 11.32
N VAL A 21 -8.69 -6.39 10.16
CA VAL A 21 -9.00 -7.00 8.86
C VAL A 21 -7.82 -7.85 8.40
N PRO A 22 -8.05 -9.11 7.98
CA PRO A 22 -7.00 -9.96 7.42
C PRO A 22 -6.30 -9.28 6.23
N ARG A 23 -4.98 -9.45 6.12
CA ARG A 23 -4.17 -8.88 5.03
C ARG A 23 -4.16 -9.81 3.81
N THR A 24 -5.34 -10.11 3.29
CA THR A 24 -5.52 -10.92 2.07
C THR A 24 -5.59 -10.02 0.83
N PHE A 25 -5.42 -10.60 -0.35
CA PHE A 25 -5.55 -9.85 -1.61
C PHE A 25 -6.97 -9.33 -1.83
N GLU A 26 -7.99 -10.12 -1.50
CA GLU A 26 -9.41 -9.71 -1.63
C GLU A 26 -9.73 -8.49 -0.76
N ASN A 27 -9.31 -8.49 0.51
CA ASN A 27 -9.50 -7.32 1.38
C ASN A 27 -8.70 -6.10 0.89
N TRP A 28 -7.55 -6.33 0.24
CA TRP A 28 -6.82 -5.25 -0.42
C TRP A 28 -7.57 -4.72 -1.65
N LEU A 29 -8.20 -5.59 -2.44
CA LEU A 29 -8.99 -5.24 -3.62
C LEU A 29 -10.21 -4.40 -3.26
N ASP A 30 -10.93 -4.76 -2.21
CA ASP A 30 -12.06 -3.97 -1.70
C ASP A 30 -11.62 -2.55 -1.31
N GLY A 31 -10.50 -2.45 -0.56
CA GLY A 31 -9.90 -1.18 -0.22
C GLY A 31 -9.41 -0.39 -1.44
N PHE A 32 -8.86 -1.09 -2.43
CA PHE A 32 -8.41 -0.50 -3.69
C PHE A 32 -9.58 0.09 -4.48
N GLN A 33 -10.72 -0.60 -4.54
CA GLN A 33 -11.92 -0.14 -5.24
C GLN A 33 -12.47 1.15 -4.62
N ALA A 34 -12.57 1.22 -3.29
CA ALA A 34 -13.00 2.44 -2.60
C ALA A 34 -12.02 3.60 -2.85
N PHE A 35 -10.71 3.32 -2.82
CA PHE A 35 -9.68 4.30 -3.16
C PHE A 35 -9.81 4.80 -4.60
N MET A 36 -9.97 3.89 -5.57
CA MET A 36 -10.14 4.25 -6.97
C MET A 36 -11.38 5.11 -7.18
N GLY A 37 -12.53 4.73 -6.61
CA GLY A 37 -13.78 5.50 -6.71
C GLY A 37 -13.62 6.94 -6.19
N THR A 38 -12.95 7.09 -5.04
CA THR A 38 -12.67 8.41 -4.46
C THR A 38 -11.80 9.28 -5.38
N ILE A 39 -10.73 8.71 -5.93
CA ILE A 39 -9.81 9.44 -6.81
C ILE A 39 -10.46 9.77 -8.15
N VAL A 40 -11.19 8.83 -8.74
CA VAL A 40 -11.83 9.00 -10.05
C VAL A 40 -12.97 10.01 -9.99
N ALA A 41 -13.71 10.10 -8.87
CA ALA A 41 -14.73 11.12 -8.68
C ALA A 41 -14.16 12.55 -8.77
N ALA A 42 -12.97 12.79 -8.22
CA ALA A 42 -12.30 14.10 -8.28
C ALA A 42 -11.44 14.27 -9.55
N TYR A 43 -10.87 13.19 -10.08
CA TYR A 43 -9.91 13.20 -11.19
C TYR A 43 -10.20 12.08 -12.20
N PRO A 44 -11.27 12.19 -13.03
CA PRO A 44 -11.69 11.09 -13.91
C PRO A 44 -10.61 10.58 -14.86
N LYS A 45 -9.74 11.46 -15.36
CA LYS A 45 -8.61 11.12 -16.25
C LYS A 45 -7.59 10.18 -15.58
N ARG A 46 -7.60 10.03 -14.25
CA ARG A 46 -6.73 9.10 -13.53
C ARG A 46 -7.23 7.65 -13.58
N ALA A 47 -8.46 7.38 -14.01
CA ALA A 47 -9.05 6.03 -14.03
C ALA A 47 -8.17 5.00 -14.76
N VAL A 48 -7.75 5.30 -16.00
CA VAL A 48 -6.91 4.39 -16.80
C VAL A 48 -5.59 4.03 -16.12
N HIS A 49 -4.97 5.00 -15.43
CA HIS A 49 -3.72 4.76 -14.71
C HIS A 49 -3.93 3.86 -13.48
N LEU A 50 -5.05 4.02 -12.79
CA LEU A 50 -5.41 3.19 -11.64
C LEU A 50 -5.84 1.77 -12.06
N VAL A 51 -6.47 1.61 -13.22
CA VAL A 51 -6.78 0.30 -13.80
C VAL A 51 -5.50 -0.43 -14.18
N ALA A 52 -4.57 0.25 -14.87
CA ALA A 52 -3.26 -0.32 -15.18
C ALA A 52 -2.50 -0.72 -13.91
N TYR A 53 -2.54 0.13 -12.87
CA TYR A 53 -1.95 -0.20 -11.58
C TYR A 53 -2.56 -1.46 -10.95
N LEU A 54 -3.88 -1.61 -10.97
CA LEU A 54 -4.55 -2.82 -10.48
C LEU A 54 -4.07 -4.07 -11.24
N SER A 55 -3.90 -3.98 -12.56
CA SER A 55 -3.33 -5.06 -13.36
C SER A 55 -1.91 -5.42 -12.89
N HIS A 56 -1.05 -4.44 -12.60
CA HIS A 56 0.29 -4.71 -12.05
C HIS A 56 0.25 -5.44 -10.71
N ILE A 57 -0.65 -5.05 -9.82
CA ILE A 57 -0.79 -5.69 -8.50
C ILE A 57 -1.31 -7.13 -8.63
N ARG A 58 -2.24 -7.38 -9.56
CA ARG A 58 -2.69 -8.73 -9.90
C ARG A 58 -1.55 -9.58 -10.47
N THR A 59 -0.74 -9.03 -11.37
CA THR A 59 0.44 -9.73 -11.92
C THR A 59 1.44 -10.06 -10.82
N ALA A 60 1.76 -9.11 -9.92
CA ALA A 60 2.64 -9.37 -8.79
C ALA A 60 2.11 -10.49 -7.89
N CYS A 61 0.78 -10.54 -7.68
CA CYS A 61 0.14 -11.59 -6.90
C CYS A 61 0.22 -12.95 -7.59
N ALA A 62 0.00 -12.99 -8.90
CA ALA A 62 0.08 -14.22 -9.69
C ALA A 62 1.50 -14.78 -9.75
N LEU A 63 2.52 -13.92 -9.84
CA LEU A 63 3.93 -14.34 -9.93
C LEU A 63 4.52 -14.76 -8.59
N SER A 64 4.23 -14.01 -7.52
CA SER A 64 4.98 -14.10 -6.26
C SER A 64 4.10 -14.15 -5.01
N GLY A 65 2.79 -14.30 -5.18
CA GLY A 65 1.80 -14.42 -4.11
C GLY A 65 1.34 -13.08 -3.51
N GLU A 66 0.30 -13.16 -2.67
CA GLU A 66 -0.37 -11.99 -2.10
C GLU A 66 0.58 -11.09 -1.28
N ALA A 67 1.48 -11.70 -0.51
CA ALA A 67 2.41 -10.96 0.34
C ALA A 67 3.36 -10.07 -0.48
N ALA A 68 3.85 -10.56 -1.61
CA ALA A 68 4.68 -9.80 -2.54
C ALA A 68 3.92 -8.63 -3.15
N ALA A 69 2.69 -8.88 -3.63
CA ALA A 69 1.81 -7.87 -4.19
C ALA A 69 1.50 -6.73 -3.20
N ILE A 70 1.12 -7.08 -1.96
CA ILE A 70 0.84 -6.11 -0.89
C ILE A 70 2.10 -5.32 -0.51
N ASN A 71 3.27 -5.97 -0.50
CA ASN A 71 4.53 -5.28 -0.22
C ASN A 71 4.91 -4.29 -1.34
N TYR A 72 4.70 -4.67 -2.60
CA TYR A 72 4.87 -3.79 -3.75
C TYR A 72 3.94 -2.57 -3.64
N ASP A 73 2.64 -2.79 -3.41
CA ASP A 73 1.64 -1.71 -3.26
C ASP A 73 2.06 -0.71 -2.16
N LYS A 74 2.41 -1.23 -0.98
CA LYS A 74 2.82 -0.40 0.16
C LYS A 74 4.03 0.48 -0.16
N LYS A 75 5.04 -0.07 -0.83
CA LYS A 75 6.25 0.66 -1.22
C LYS A 75 5.93 1.68 -2.31
N PHE A 76 5.17 1.29 -3.33
CA PHE A 76 4.79 2.15 -4.44
C PHE A 76 3.95 3.34 -3.95
N ARG A 77 2.86 3.10 -3.21
CA ARG A 77 2.00 4.17 -2.70
C ARG A 77 2.74 5.14 -1.78
N ARG A 78 3.70 4.64 -0.99
CA ARG A 78 4.57 5.50 -0.17
C ARG A 78 5.41 6.43 -1.04
N LYS A 79 6.02 5.91 -2.12
CA LYS A 79 6.76 6.73 -3.10
C LYS A 79 5.82 7.73 -3.78
N ALA A 80 4.67 7.28 -4.28
CA ALA A 80 3.69 8.09 -4.97
C ALA A 80 3.09 9.21 -4.10
N SER A 81 2.95 9.00 -2.79
CA SER A 81 2.46 10.05 -1.86
C SER A 81 3.36 11.29 -1.80
N ARG A 82 4.61 11.18 -2.26
CA ARG A 82 5.59 12.28 -2.29
C ARG A 82 5.74 12.90 -3.68
N ILE A 83 5.14 12.29 -4.71
CA ILE A 83 5.35 12.65 -6.11
C ILE A 83 3.98 12.78 -6.80
N PRO A 84 3.44 14.01 -6.93
CA PRO A 84 2.12 14.24 -7.55
C PRO A 84 1.98 13.70 -8.98
N LEU A 85 3.11 13.58 -9.70
CA LEU A 85 3.19 13.08 -11.08
C LEU A 85 3.62 11.61 -11.17
N ALA A 86 3.53 10.83 -10.08
CA ALA A 86 3.83 9.40 -10.14
C ALA A 86 3.05 8.70 -11.27
N ARG A 87 3.75 7.84 -12.02
CA ARG A 87 3.21 7.05 -13.14
C ARG A 87 2.64 5.73 -12.59
N TRP A 88 1.34 5.72 -12.28
CA TRP A 88 0.64 4.54 -11.78
C TRP A 88 0.43 3.47 -12.87
N ASP A 89 0.49 3.89 -14.13
CA ASP A 89 0.40 3.06 -15.33
C ASP A 89 1.69 2.32 -15.68
N GLN A 90 2.78 2.52 -14.95
CA GLN A 90 4.06 1.87 -15.19
C GLN A 90 4.49 1.03 -13.99
N ILE A 91 5.17 -0.08 -14.26
CA ILE A 91 5.82 -0.87 -13.22
C ILE A 91 7.04 -0.09 -12.72
N GLU A 92 7.03 0.25 -11.42
CA GLU A 92 8.21 0.77 -10.76
C GLU A 92 9.26 -0.35 -10.55
N ASN A 93 10.18 -0.47 -11.51
CA ASN A 93 11.18 -1.55 -11.58
C ASN A 93 11.98 -1.72 -10.28
N GLY A 94 12.44 -0.63 -9.66
CA GLY A 94 13.22 -0.70 -8.42
C GLY A 94 12.45 -1.30 -7.23
N ILE A 95 11.12 -1.12 -7.20
CA ILE A 95 10.28 -1.74 -6.18
C ILE A 95 9.93 -3.18 -6.60
N TRP A 96 9.67 -3.38 -7.89
CA TRP A 96 9.31 -4.67 -8.48
C TRP A 96 10.37 -5.73 -8.23
N SER A 97 11.63 -5.46 -8.58
CA SER A 97 12.73 -6.41 -8.41
C SER A 97 12.94 -6.84 -6.95
N VAL A 98 12.62 -5.96 -5.98
CA VAL A 98 12.77 -6.25 -4.55
C VAL A 98 11.55 -6.97 -3.96
N ALA A 99 10.35 -6.69 -4.47
CA ALA A 99 9.10 -7.19 -3.91
C ALA A 99 8.57 -8.45 -4.61
N VAL A 100 8.71 -8.51 -5.93
CA VAL A 100 8.14 -9.55 -6.80
C VAL A 100 9.24 -10.48 -7.29
N GLY A 101 10.36 -9.92 -7.76
CA GLY A 101 11.46 -10.68 -8.37
C GLY A 101 11.67 -10.32 -9.85
N PRO A 102 12.74 -10.83 -10.48
CA PRO A 102 12.98 -10.69 -11.91
C PRO A 102 11.90 -11.36 -12.77
#